data_AF-M2NC99-F1
#
_entry.id   AF-M2NC99-F1
#
_cell.length_a   1.000
_cell.length_b   1.000
_cell.length_c   1.000
_cell.angle_alpha   90.00
_cell.angle_beta   90.00
_cell.angle_gamma   90.00
#
_symmetry.space_group_name_H-M   'P 1'
#
loop_
_entity.id
_entity.type
_entity.pdbx_description
1 polymer ?
#
loop_
_entity_poly.entity_id
_entity_poly.type
_entity_poly.pdbx_seq_one_letter_code
_entity_poly.pdbx_strand_id
1 'polypeptide(L)'
;MSQLSQALAQSSQRNHELLSILAQTDYAGPALKQNVAFISDLQKQVSELDKELKKLHEVTEDERKDHVKYRDSTVKRFAYKMGGQKSKAKFASKSEKEEREFLEAWQKEREAKERREELSRALENAQKDKQHLDGDSTRHDQAQRELDQLYNSIFTGPTPEVPGEDQMENTVKDTQQWAQQCQTRLRTEKRAMDDLQSAKSSLTMALRDMSDARGASTWDMWGGGTFADMMERDALSRAQNNLTQAMHHIGSAMRAQPAIKPLRAVNIDQGHFLSDVMFDNIFSDMAQHERIHQSEAQMQQAAEDFKAQLAEQVERLRDADAQAKQASQTLEEARSELQRIRAEAFERLVGGGYGGAYGGSQEYGWQASEAPPAYT
;
A
#
# COMPACT_ATOMS: atom_id res chain seq x y z
N MET A 1 52.98 -1.66 -20.43
CA MET A 1 51.54 -1.54 -20.12
C MET A 1 51.16 -2.72 -19.25
N SER A 2 50.60 -2.48 -18.06
CA SER A 2 50.06 -3.54 -17.19
C SER A 2 48.83 -4.16 -17.85
N GLN A 3 48.48 -5.40 -17.48
CA GLN A 3 47.27 -6.06 -17.99
C GLN A 3 46.01 -5.22 -17.72
N LEU A 4 45.97 -4.55 -16.56
CA LEU A 4 44.92 -3.60 -16.18
C LEU A 4 44.84 -2.42 -17.15
N SER A 5 45.95 -1.75 -17.45
CA SER A 5 45.96 -0.61 -18.40
C SER A 5 45.47 -0.98 -19.81
N GLN A 6 45.77 -2.20 -20.26
CA GLN A 6 45.31 -2.69 -21.57
C GLN A 6 43.80 -3.00 -21.56
N ALA A 7 43.29 -3.60 -20.48
CA ALA A 7 41.85 -3.86 -20.31
C ALA A 7 41.05 -2.55 -20.25
N LEU A 8 41.53 -1.56 -19.49
CA LEU A 8 40.92 -0.23 -19.42
C LEU A 8 40.83 0.44 -20.81
N ALA A 9 41.92 0.42 -21.57
CA ALA A 9 41.93 1.00 -22.92
C ALA A 9 40.93 0.32 -23.87
N GLN A 10 40.83 -1.02 -23.81
CA GLN A 10 39.89 -1.79 -24.66
C GLN A 10 38.43 -1.56 -24.28
N SER A 11 38.14 -1.26 -23.02
CA SER A 11 36.79 -1.08 -22.50
C SER A 11 36.30 0.37 -22.48
N SER A 12 37.17 1.35 -22.81
CA SER A 12 36.89 2.78 -22.67
C SER A 12 35.62 3.25 -23.42
N GLN A 13 35.43 2.81 -24.66
CA GLN A 13 34.25 3.21 -25.45
C GLN A 13 32.97 2.69 -24.79
N ARG A 14 32.96 1.41 -24.38
CA ARG A 14 31.79 0.79 -23.76
C ARG A 14 31.45 1.44 -22.43
N ASN A 15 32.46 1.77 -21.62
CA ASN A 15 32.30 2.50 -20.37
C ASN A 15 31.60 3.85 -20.60
N HIS A 16 32.04 4.63 -21.59
CA HIS A 16 31.44 5.93 -21.90
C HIS A 16 29.98 5.82 -22.39
N GLU A 17 29.69 4.83 -23.24
CA GLU A 17 28.32 4.56 -23.71
C GLU A 17 27.37 4.25 -22.53
N LEU A 18 27.80 3.40 -21.59
CA LEU A 18 26.99 3.00 -20.44
C LEU A 18 26.74 4.17 -19.48
N LEU A 19 27.77 4.96 -19.17
CA LEU A 19 27.64 6.15 -18.32
C LEU A 19 26.68 7.19 -18.95
N SER A 20 26.74 7.36 -20.27
CA SER A 20 25.82 8.25 -21.00
C SER A 20 24.36 7.78 -20.89
N ILE A 21 24.11 6.47 -20.97
CA ILE A 21 22.76 5.91 -20.78
C ILE A 21 22.27 6.14 -19.35
N LEU A 22 23.11 5.90 -18.35
CA LEU A 22 22.76 6.13 -16.94
C LEU A 22 22.37 7.59 -16.70
N ALA A 23 23.20 8.53 -17.16
CA ALA A 23 22.92 9.96 -17.03
C ALA A 23 21.61 10.39 -17.73
N GLN A 24 21.29 9.80 -18.90
CA GLN A 24 20.04 10.08 -19.62
C GLN A 24 18.81 9.51 -18.93
N THR A 25 18.95 8.50 -18.06
CA THR A 25 17.83 7.74 -17.47
C THR A 25 17.71 7.89 -15.95
N ASP A 26 18.60 8.67 -15.33
CA ASP A 26 18.68 8.85 -13.87
C ASP A 26 17.37 9.38 -13.24
N TYR A 27 16.61 10.19 -13.99
CA TYR A 27 15.32 10.71 -13.53
C TYR A 27 14.22 9.64 -13.38
N ALA A 28 14.37 8.48 -14.04
CA ALA A 28 13.27 7.54 -14.25
C ALA A 28 12.78 6.90 -12.94
N GLY A 29 13.69 6.54 -12.03
CA GLY A 29 13.34 5.90 -10.76
C GLY A 29 12.48 6.79 -9.84
N PRO A 30 12.94 8.01 -9.50
CA PRO A 30 12.16 8.95 -8.70
C PRO A 30 10.82 9.33 -9.36
N ALA A 31 10.82 9.60 -10.67
CA ALA A 31 9.62 9.96 -11.41
C ALA A 31 8.60 8.80 -11.43
N LEU A 32 9.05 7.55 -11.59
CA LEU A 32 8.20 6.36 -11.54
C LEU A 32 7.52 6.22 -10.18
N LYS A 33 8.27 6.39 -9.09
CA LYS A 33 7.72 6.34 -7.73
C LYS A 33 6.64 7.40 -7.50
N GLN A 34 6.89 8.62 -7.95
CA GLN A 34 5.91 9.72 -7.85
C GLN A 34 4.66 9.45 -8.70
N ASN A 35 4.84 8.97 -9.93
CA ASN A 35 3.76 8.64 -10.84
C ASN A 35 2.87 7.50 -10.29
N VAL A 36 3.46 6.45 -9.70
CA VAL A 36 2.71 5.36 -9.04
C VAL A 36 1.86 5.88 -7.88
N ALA A 37 2.40 6.79 -7.06
CA ALA A 37 1.63 7.42 -5.98
C ALA A 37 0.47 8.27 -6.53
N PHE A 38 0.70 9.02 -7.61
CA PHE A 38 -0.33 9.81 -8.27
C PHE A 38 -1.45 8.95 -8.89
N ILE A 39 -1.10 7.83 -9.53
CA ILE A 39 -2.07 6.85 -10.03
C ILE A 39 -2.95 6.31 -8.89
N SER A 40 -2.33 5.97 -7.75
CA SER A 40 -3.07 5.46 -6.59
C SER A 40 -4.07 6.50 -6.05
N ASP A 41 -3.69 7.77 -6.02
CA ASP A 41 -4.56 8.86 -5.59
C ASP A 41 -5.73 9.08 -6.57
N LEU A 42 -5.44 9.12 -7.87
CA LEU A 42 -6.48 9.22 -8.91
C LEU A 42 -7.47 8.05 -8.84
N GLN A 43 -6.99 6.81 -8.66
CA GLN A 43 -7.86 5.65 -8.50
C GLN A 43 -8.79 5.77 -7.29
N LYS A 44 -8.29 6.32 -6.18
CA LYS A 44 -9.09 6.57 -4.98
C LYS A 44 -10.15 7.64 -5.25
N GLN A 45 -9.78 8.76 -5.86
CA GLN A 45 -10.71 9.83 -6.23
C GLN A 45 -11.82 9.32 -7.19
N VAL A 46 -11.45 8.51 -8.21
CA VAL A 46 -12.43 7.89 -9.12
C VAL A 46 -13.37 6.97 -8.34
N SER A 47 -12.88 6.14 -7.42
CA SER A 47 -13.73 5.25 -6.62
C SER A 47 -14.69 5.99 -5.70
N GLU A 48 -14.25 7.10 -5.09
CA GLU A 48 -15.09 7.95 -4.26
C GLU A 48 -16.17 8.65 -5.08
N LEU A 49 -15.78 9.20 -6.24
CA LEU A 49 -16.70 9.87 -7.15
C LEU A 49 -17.70 8.90 -7.79
N ASP A 50 -17.32 7.65 -8.06
CA ASP A 50 -18.24 6.59 -8.52
C ASP A 50 -19.35 6.31 -7.48
N LYS A 51 -19.01 6.32 -6.18
CA LYS A 51 -20.00 6.17 -5.10
C LYS A 51 -20.91 7.39 -5.00
N GLU A 52 -20.37 8.60 -5.16
CA GLU A 52 -21.15 9.83 -5.16
C GLU A 52 -22.10 9.88 -6.36
N LEU A 53 -21.61 9.55 -7.56
CA LEU A 53 -22.40 9.49 -8.78
C LEU A 53 -23.57 8.52 -8.67
N LYS A 54 -23.37 7.37 -8.03
CA LYS A 54 -24.47 6.43 -7.78
C LYS A 54 -25.59 7.07 -6.95
N LYS A 55 -25.23 7.81 -5.89
CA LYS A 55 -26.21 8.52 -5.04
C LYS A 55 -26.89 9.67 -5.79
N LEU A 56 -26.12 10.47 -6.53
CA LEU A 56 -26.66 11.58 -7.33
C LEU A 56 -27.62 11.06 -8.40
N HIS A 57 -27.28 9.95 -9.06
CA HIS A 57 -28.14 9.31 -10.05
C HIS A 57 -29.46 8.80 -9.45
N GLU A 58 -29.41 8.18 -8.26
CA GLU A 58 -30.63 7.77 -7.52
C GLU A 58 -31.53 8.99 -7.22
N VAL A 59 -30.94 10.10 -6.74
CA VAL A 59 -31.68 11.35 -6.47
C VAL A 59 -32.29 11.93 -7.76
N THR A 60 -31.51 12.06 -8.84
CA THR A 60 -32.03 12.57 -10.12
C THR A 60 -33.18 11.73 -10.64
N GLU A 61 -33.11 10.40 -10.53
CA GLU A 61 -34.19 9.51 -10.96
C GLU A 61 -35.46 9.67 -10.11
N ASP A 62 -35.33 9.91 -8.81
CA ASP A 62 -36.48 10.15 -7.94
C ASP A 62 -37.12 11.51 -8.22
N GLU A 63 -36.33 12.59 -8.33
CA GLU A 63 -36.82 13.92 -8.73
C GLU A 63 -37.45 13.91 -10.13
N ARG A 64 -36.90 13.13 -11.07
CA ARG A 64 -37.47 12.94 -12.41
C ARG A 64 -38.85 12.29 -12.34
N LYS A 65 -39.01 11.25 -11.52
CA LYS A 65 -40.30 10.57 -11.34
C LYS A 65 -41.33 11.52 -10.75
N ASP A 66 -40.95 12.33 -9.77
CA ASP A 66 -41.88 13.25 -9.11
C ASP A 66 -42.28 14.43 -10.01
N HIS A 67 -41.33 15.00 -10.76
CA HIS A 67 -41.60 15.96 -11.83
C HIS A 67 -42.58 15.39 -12.88
N VAL A 68 -42.33 14.19 -13.41
CA VAL A 68 -43.18 13.55 -14.43
C VAL A 68 -44.58 13.24 -13.87
N LYS A 69 -44.67 12.64 -12.67
CA LYS A 69 -45.96 12.35 -12.01
C LYS A 69 -46.76 13.62 -11.74
N TYR A 70 -46.12 14.73 -11.40
CA TYR A 70 -46.80 15.99 -11.12
C TYR A 70 -47.27 16.68 -12.41
N ARG A 71 -46.42 16.71 -13.44
CA ARG A 71 -46.72 17.30 -14.77
C ARG A 71 -47.87 16.58 -15.49
N ASP A 72 -47.86 15.25 -15.47
CA ASP A 72 -48.75 14.41 -16.29
C ASP A 72 -50.04 14.01 -15.56
N SER A 73 -50.24 14.41 -14.31
CA SER A 73 -51.47 14.09 -13.57
C SER A 73 -52.67 14.90 -14.05
N THR A 74 -53.49 14.27 -14.89
CA THR A 74 -54.77 14.83 -15.39
C THR A 74 -55.77 15.11 -14.25
N VAL A 75 -55.75 14.29 -13.19
CA VAL A 75 -56.62 14.44 -12.01
C VAL A 75 -56.24 15.67 -11.18
N LYS A 76 -54.95 15.87 -10.89
CA LYS A 76 -54.46 17.09 -10.21
C LYS A 76 -54.78 18.32 -11.04
N ARG A 77 -54.52 18.28 -12.35
CA ARG A 77 -54.80 19.38 -13.28
C ARG A 77 -56.28 19.77 -13.29
N PHE A 78 -57.19 18.81 -13.23
CA PHE A 78 -58.64 19.05 -13.17
C PHE A 78 -59.09 19.61 -11.81
N ALA A 79 -58.60 19.04 -10.70
CA ALA A 79 -58.91 19.51 -9.35
C ALA A 79 -58.49 20.98 -9.11
N TYR A 80 -57.28 21.36 -9.55
CA TYR A 80 -56.80 22.74 -9.48
C TYR A 80 -57.45 23.69 -10.50
N LYS A 81 -58.15 23.17 -11.53
CA LYS A 81 -58.96 23.99 -12.44
C LYS A 81 -60.29 24.39 -11.81
N MET A 82 -60.86 23.54 -10.94
CA MET A 82 -62.14 23.78 -10.26
C MET A 82 -62.03 24.67 -9.00
N GLY A 83 -60.86 24.76 -8.36
CA GLY A 83 -60.66 25.53 -7.12
C GLY A 83 -60.42 27.05 -7.26
N GLY A 84 -60.63 27.63 -8.45
CA GLY A 84 -60.42 29.08 -8.71
C GLY A 84 -58.97 29.53 -8.87
N GLN A 85 -58.73 30.84 -9.03
CA GLN A 85 -57.44 31.42 -9.44
C GLN A 85 -56.27 31.14 -8.46
N LYS A 86 -56.54 31.12 -7.15
CA LYS A 86 -55.54 30.76 -6.12
C LYS A 86 -55.06 29.31 -6.23
N SER A 87 -55.95 28.40 -6.64
CA SER A 87 -55.62 26.98 -6.78
C SER A 87 -54.78 26.69 -8.04
N LYS A 88 -55.03 27.41 -9.15
CA LYS A 88 -54.17 27.38 -10.35
C LYS A 88 -52.76 27.91 -10.08
N ALA A 89 -52.64 29.00 -9.33
CA ALA A 89 -51.34 29.56 -8.94
C ALA A 89 -50.52 28.58 -8.07
N LYS A 90 -51.17 27.85 -7.15
CA LYS A 90 -50.51 26.79 -6.35
C LYS A 90 -50.02 25.62 -7.20
N PHE A 91 -50.75 25.24 -8.25
CA PHE A 91 -50.32 24.19 -9.16
C PHE A 91 -49.07 24.60 -9.95
N ALA A 92 -49.07 25.82 -10.53
CA ALA A 92 -47.93 26.36 -11.26
C ALA A 92 -46.68 26.47 -10.37
N SER A 93 -46.81 27.07 -9.18
CA SER A 93 -45.70 27.21 -8.24
C SER A 93 -45.10 25.86 -7.79
N LYS A 94 -45.94 24.83 -7.59
CA LYS A 94 -45.44 23.48 -7.30
C LYS A 94 -44.76 22.84 -8.51
N SER A 95 -45.31 23.01 -9.72
CA SER A 95 -44.68 22.49 -10.93
C SER A 95 -43.30 23.12 -11.17
N GLU A 96 -43.18 24.43 -10.98
CA GLU A 96 -41.91 25.16 -11.07
C GLU A 96 -40.90 24.68 -10.01
N LYS A 97 -41.39 24.35 -8.80
CA LYS A 97 -40.55 23.83 -7.73
C LYS A 97 -39.96 22.46 -8.11
N GLU A 98 -40.80 21.52 -8.56
CA GLU A 98 -40.39 20.15 -8.93
C GLU A 98 -39.47 20.17 -10.17
N GLU A 99 -39.72 21.07 -11.13
CA GLU A 99 -38.81 21.28 -12.26
C GLU A 99 -37.44 21.80 -11.82
N ARG A 100 -37.40 22.75 -10.88
CA ARG A 100 -36.14 23.27 -10.34
C ARG A 100 -35.36 22.20 -9.58
N GLU A 101 -36.03 21.41 -8.73
CA GLU A 101 -35.40 20.31 -7.96
C GLU A 101 -34.80 19.25 -8.91
N PHE A 102 -35.54 18.86 -9.96
CA PHE A 102 -35.00 17.97 -11.00
C PHE A 102 -33.81 18.57 -11.76
N LEU A 103 -33.90 19.82 -12.22
CA LEU A 103 -32.81 20.47 -12.95
C LEU A 103 -31.53 20.60 -12.10
N GLU A 104 -31.68 20.94 -10.81
CA GLU A 104 -30.56 21.02 -9.88
C GLU A 104 -29.91 19.63 -9.65
N ALA A 105 -30.71 18.58 -9.44
CA ALA A 105 -30.21 17.22 -9.31
C ALA A 105 -29.47 16.75 -10.58
N TRP A 106 -30.07 16.99 -11.75
CA TRP A 106 -29.49 16.66 -13.05
C TRP A 106 -28.18 17.40 -13.31
N GLN A 107 -28.10 18.70 -12.98
CA GLN A 107 -26.87 19.48 -13.09
C GLN A 107 -25.76 18.90 -12.21
N LYS A 108 -26.06 18.61 -10.93
CA LYS A 108 -25.08 18.00 -10.00
C LYS A 108 -24.58 16.65 -10.49
N GLU A 109 -25.48 15.78 -10.98
CA GLU A 109 -25.09 14.49 -11.55
C GLU A 109 -24.21 14.67 -12.78
N ARG A 110 -24.54 15.62 -13.67
CA ARG A 110 -23.75 15.90 -14.87
C ARG A 110 -22.36 16.45 -14.54
N GLU A 111 -22.26 17.41 -13.64
CA GLU A 111 -20.97 17.95 -13.17
C GLU A 111 -20.09 16.83 -12.58
N ALA A 112 -20.68 15.93 -11.80
CA ALA A 112 -19.96 14.78 -11.25
C ALA A 112 -19.50 13.80 -12.36
N LYS A 113 -20.30 13.62 -13.43
CA LYS A 113 -19.90 12.79 -14.59
C LYS A 113 -18.74 13.41 -15.34
N GLU A 114 -18.79 14.71 -15.60
CA GLU A 114 -17.72 15.45 -16.27
C GLU A 114 -16.41 15.36 -15.46
N ARG A 115 -16.47 15.58 -14.13
CA ARG A 115 -15.30 15.38 -13.23
C ARG A 115 -14.74 13.95 -13.29
N ARG A 116 -15.60 12.93 -13.36
CA ARG A 116 -15.17 11.53 -13.45
C ARG A 116 -14.45 11.25 -14.77
N GLU A 117 -14.96 11.79 -15.87
CA GLU A 117 -14.30 11.66 -17.18
C GLU A 117 -12.93 12.34 -17.19
N GLU A 118 -12.82 13.53 -16.59
CA GLU A 118 -11.54 14.24 -16.44
C GLU A 118 -10.53 13.41 -15.63
N LEU A 119 -10.93 12.88 -14.46
CA LEU A 119 -10.07 12.02 -13.64
C LEU A 119 -9.68 10.72 -14.38
N SER A 120 -10.60 10.15 -15.16
CA SER A 120 -10.33 8.94 -15.95
C SER A 120 -9.30 9.20 -17.05
N ARG A 121 -9.38 10.36 -17.74
CA ARG A 121 -8.37 10.79 -18.72
C ARG A 121 -7.02 11.05 -18.07
N ALA A 122 -7.00 11.71 -16.91
CA ALA A 122 -5.78 11.93 -16.15
C ALA A 122 -5.13 10.60 -15.74
N LEU A 123 -5.94 9.62 -15.30
CA LEU A 123 -5.48 8.28 -14.95
C LEU A 123 -4.90 7.53 -16.16
N GLU A 124 -5.54 7.61 -17.32
CA GLU A 124 -5.04 7.01 -18.56
C GLU A 124 -3.69 7.60 -18.97
N ASN A 125 -3.55 8.93 -18.89
CA ASN A 125 -2.29 9.61 -19.20
C ASN A 125 -1.20 9.22 -18.20
N ALA A 126 -1.50 9.22 -16.90
CA ALA A 126 -0.57 8.79 -15.87
C ALA A 126 -0.12 7.34 -16.07
N GLN A 127 -1.01 6.44 -16.51
CA GLN A 127 -0.67 5.06 -16.86
C GLN A 127 0.26 4.95 -18.08
N LYS A 128 0.08 5.80 -19.10
CA LYS A 128 1.02 5.87 -20.25
C LYS A 128 2.39 6.35 -19.80
N ASP A 129 2.43 7.39 -18.96
CA ASP A 129 3.67 7.90 -18.40
C ASP A 129 4.38 6.84 -17.56
N LYS A 130 3.63 6.06 -16.77
CA LYS A 130 4.19 4.90 -16.03
C LYS A 130 4.89 3.91 -16.96
N GLN A 131 4.29 3.57 -18.09
CA GLN A 131 4.89 2.63 -19.05
C GLN A 131 6.20 3.16 -19.64
N HIS A 132 6.25 4.46 -19.96
CA HIS A 132 7.48 5.11 -20.43
C HIS A 132 8.57 5.08 -19.35
N LEU A 133 8.21 5.47 -18.12
CA LEU A 133 9.12 5.48 -16.97
C LEU A 133 9.61 4.07 -16.60
N ASP A 134 8.75 3.04 -16.68
CA ASP A 134 9.16 1.64 -16.53
C ASP A 134 10.20 1.24 -17.58
N GLY A 135 10.04 1.71 -18.83
CA GLY A 135 11.00 1.48 -19.92
C GLY A 135 12.36 2.14 -19.65
N ASP A 136 12.36 3.41 -19.24
CA ASP A 136 13.58 4.13 -18.90
C ASP A 136 14.27 3.52 -17.67
N SER A 137 13.51 3.15 -16.64
CA SER A 137 14.03 2.46 -15.44
C SER A 137 14.66 1.12 -15.80
N THR A 138 14.04 0.35 -16.70
CA THR A 138 14.62 -0.91 -17.18
C THR A 138 15.92 -0.68 -17.94
N ARG A 139 15.98 0.36 -18.77
CA ARG A 139 17.19 0.74 -19.51
C ARG A 139 18.30 1.19 -18.56
N HIS A 140 17.96 1.96 -17.53
CA HIS A 140 18.88 2.38 -16.47
C HIS A 140 19.46 1.15 -15.74
N ASP A 141 18.60 0.27 -15.24
CA ASP A 141 18.99 -0.96 -14.54
C ASP A 141 19.90 -1.85 -15.39
N GLN A 142 19.59 -1.98 -16.69
CA GLN A 142 20.38 -2.77 -17.61
C GLN A 142 21.76 -2.15 -17.83
N ALA A 143 21.85 -0.84 -18.04
CA ALA A 143 23.11 -0.13 -18.18
C ALA A 143 23.97 -0.25 -16.91
N GLN A 144 23.35 -0.16 -15.73
CA GLN A 144 24.05 -0.32 -14.46
C GLN A 144 24.63 -1.73 -14.32
N ARG A 145 23.85 -2.77 -14.63
CA ARG A 145 24.33 -4.16 -14.57
C ARG A 145 25.48 -4.42 -15.53
N GLU A 146 25.40 -3.88 -16.74
CA GLU A 146 26.47 -4.02 -17.73
C GLU A 146 27.73 -3.27 -17.32
N LEU A 147 27.58 -2.10 -16.68
CA LEU A 147 28.71 -1.33 -16.14
C LEU A 147 29.39 -2.08 -14.98
N ASP A 148 28.59 -2.62 -14.06
CA ASP A 148 29.07 -3.45 -12.96
C ASP A 148 29.82 -4.68 -13.50
N GLN A 149 29.28 -5.37 -14.51
CA GLN A 149 29.95 -6.50 -15.16
C GLN A 149 31.26 -6.11 -15.82
N LEU A 150 31.27 -4.98 -16.54
CA LEU A 150 32.47 -4.44 -17.17
C LEU A 150 33.55 -4.17 -16.13
N TYR A 151 33.22 -3.46 -15.05
CA TYR A 151 34.17 -3.19 -13.98
C TYR A 151 34.63 -4.47 -13.28
N ASN A 152 33.73 -5.39 -12.94
CA ASN A 152 34.13 -6.64 -12.30
C ASN A 152 35.09 -7.46 -13.17
N SER A 153 34.99 -7.39 -14.50
CA SER A 153 35.93 -8.04 -15.43
C SER A 153 37.29 -7.36 -15.54
N ILE A 154 37.35 -6.05 -15.28
CA ILE A 154 38.58 -5.25 -15.38
C ILE A 154 39.34 -5.27 -14.06
N PHE A 155 38.62 -5.10 -12.96
CA PHE A 155 39.14 -5.05 -11.59
C PHE A 155 39.10 -6.43 -10.92
N THR A 156 39.28 -7.52 -11.69
CA THR A 156 39.28 -8.87 -11.11
C THR A 156 40.58 -9.12 -10.32
N GLY A 157 40.45 -9.21 -9.00
CA GLY A 157 41.57 -9.49 -8.09
C GLY A 157 42.25 -8.23 -7.58
N PRO A 158 43.33 -8.35 -6.78
CA PRO A 158 43.96 -7.19 -6.13
C PRO A 158 44.42 -6.15 -7.16
N THR A 159 44.04 -4.89 -6.95
CA THR A 159 44.44 -3.78 -7.83
C THR A 159 45.38 -2.80 -7.12
N PRO A 160 46.63 -3.20 -6.79
CA PRO A 160 47.59 -2.34 -6.08
C PRO A 160 47.98 -1.08 -6.88
N GLU A 161 47.72 -1.07 -8.19
CA GLU A 161 47.93 0.07 -9.09
C GLU A 161 46.86 1.17 -8.93
N VAL A 162 45.73 0.88 -8.25
CA VAL A 162 44.62 1.82 -8.04
C VAL A 162 44.40 2.04 -6.54
N PRO A 163 44.94 3.13 -5.96
CA PRO A 163 44.86 3.38 -4.52
C PRO A 163 43.41 3.42 -4.02
N GLY A 164 43.11 2.62 -2.99
CA GLY A 164 41.81 2.61 -2.30
C GLY A 164 40.70 1.79 -2.97
N GLU A 165 40.94 1.23 -4.16
CA GLU A 165 39.93 0.44 -4.90
C GLU A 165 39.56 -0.86 -4.16
N ASP A 166 40.56 -1.70 -3.83
CA ASP A 166 40.34 -2.94 -3.07
C ASP A 166 39.64 -2.70 -1.72
N GLN A 167 39.96 -1.59 -1.04
CA GLN A 167 39.33 -1.22 0.22
C GLN A 167 37.85 -0.84 0.03
N MET A 168 37.56 -0.07 -1.02
CA MET A 168 36.20 0.36 -1.32
C MET A 168 35.36 -0.80 -1.86
N GLU A 169 35.94 -1.73 -2.63
CA GLU A 169 35.25 -2.96 -3.06
C GLU A 169 34.81 -3.79 -1.84
N ASN A 170 35.67 -3.96 -0.85
CA ASN A 170 35.30 -4.62 0.41
C ASN A 170 34.20 -3.85 1.17
N THR A 171 34.27 -2.51 1.17
CA THR A 171 33.23 -1.67 1.79
C THR A 171 31.87 -1.84 1.11
N VAL A 172 31.83 -1.88 -0.23
CA VAL A 172 30.61 -2.17 -1.00
C VAL A 172 30.08 -3.57 -0.68
N LYS A 173 30.96 -4.57 -0.56
CA LYS A 173 30.58 -5.94 -0.22
C LYS A 173 29.95 -6.02 1.18
N ASP A 174 30.53 -5.37 2.17
CA ASP A 174 30.04 -5.35 3.55
C ASP A 174 28.70 -4.60 3.66
N THR A 175 28.60 -3.43 3.03
CA THR A 175 27.37 -2.64 2.99
C THR A 175 26.26 -3.34 2.20
N GLN A 176 26.59 -4.07 1.14
CA GLN A 176 25.63 -4.88 0.40
C GLN A 176 25.06 -6.02 1.26
N GLN A 177 25.91 -6.71 2.03
CA GLN A 177 25.45 -7.73 2.97
C GLN A 177 24.53 -7.14 4.04
N TRP A 178 24.89 -5.98 4.60
CA TRP A 178 24.06 -5.28 5.57
C TRP A 178 22.71 -4.85 4.98
N ALA A 179 22.69 -4.28 3.77
CA ALA A 179 21.46 -3.90 3.07
C ALA A 179 20.56 -5.11 2.80
N GLN A 180 21.13 -6.24 2.40
CA GLN A 180 20.38 -7.49 2.23
C GLN A 180 19.74 -7.96 3.54
N GLN A 181 20.47 -7.92 4.65
CA GLN A 181 19.94 -8.28 5.97
C GLN A 181 18.80 -7.35 6.39
N CYS A 182 18.96 -6.04 6.22
CA CYS A 182 17.91 -5.06 6.52
C CYS A 182 16.65 -5.29 5.65
N GLN A 183 16.82 -5.60 4.36
CA GLN A 183 15.70 -5.91 3.46
C GLN A 183 14.97 -7.21 3.84
N THR A 184 15.72 -8.25 4.21
CA THR A 184 15.13 -9.49 4.73
C THR A 184 14.33 -9.20 6.00
N ARG A 185 14.89 -8.42 6.93
CA ARG A 185 14.19 -8.00 8.15
C ARG A 185 12.89 -7.23 7.82
N LEU A 186 12.97 -6.21 6.96
CA LEU A 186 11.79 -5.45 6.54
C LEU A 186 10.70 -6.36 5.95
N ARG A 187 11.08 -7.32 5.10
CA ARG A 187 10.13 -8.29 4.52
C ARG A 187 9.46 -9.14 5.60
N THR A 188 10.22 -9.62 6.59
CA THR A 188 9.65 -10.39 7.71
C THR A 188 8.70 -9.55 8.56
N GLU A 189 9.04 -8.30 8.86
CA GLU A 189 8.17 -7.40 9.65
C GLU A 189 6.88 -7.03 8.90
N LYS A 190 6.96 -6.82 7.58
CA LYS A 190 5.78 -6.57 6.72
C LYS A 190 4.85 -7.77 6.72
N ARG A 191 5.39 -8.98 6.50
CA ARG A 191 4.59 -10.20 6.51
C ARG A 191 3.91 -10.43 7.86
N ALA A 192 4.63 -10.22 8.96
CA ALA A 192 4.05 -10.32 10.29
C ALA A 192 2.96 -9.25 10.52
N MET A 193 3.15 -8.02 10.03
CA MET A 193 2.14 -6.97 10.09
C MET A 193 0.87 -7.34 9.33
N ASP A 194 0.99 -7.85 8.10
CA ASP A 194 -0.16 -8.26 7.28
C ASP A 194 -0.98 -9.34 8.00
N ASP A 195 -0.29 -10.37 8.53
CA ASP A 195 -0.92 -11.43 9.31
C ASP A 195 -1.61 -10.88 10.58
N LEU A 196 -0.98 -9.95 11.31
CA LEU A 196 -1.62 -9.32 12.47
C LEU A 196 -2.83 -8.45 12.06
N GLN A 197 -2.80 -7.75 10.93
CA GLN A 197 -3.96 -6.98 10.47
C GLN A 197 -5.15 -7.90 10.14
N SER A 198 -4.90 -9.04 9.51
CA SER A 198 -5.93 -10.07 9.31
C SER A 198 -6.44 -10.61 10.64
N ALA A 199 -5.55 -10.91 11.60
CA ALA A 199 -5.94 -11.34 12.94
C ALA A 199 -6.81 -10.30 13.66
N LYS A 200 -6.48 -9.01 13.55
CA LYS A 200 -7.25 -7.90 14.13
C LYS A 200 -8.68 -7.88 13.59
N SER A 201 -8.83 -8.04 12.27
CA SER A 201 -10.14 -8.08 11.62
C SER A 201 -10.98 -9.25 12.16
N SER A 202 -10.41 -10.45 12.17
CA SER A 202 -11.08 -11.65 12.68
C SER A 202 -11.42 -11.55 14.18
N LEU A 203 -10.53 -11.02 15.03
CA LEU A 203 -10.81 -10.79 16.45
C LEU A 203 -11.94 -9.78 16.66
N THR A 204 -11.99 -8.73 15.83
CA THR A 204 -13.05 -7.72 15.91
C THR A 204 -14.41 -8.33 15.55
N MET A 205 -14.46 -9.18 14.52
CA MET A 205 -15.68 -9.91 14.17
C MET A 205 -16.08 -10.91 15.26
N ALA A 206 -15.12 -11.66 15.83
CA ALA A 206 -15.37 -12.59 16.91
C ALA A 206 -15.98 -11.91 18.15
N LEU A 207 -15.43 -10.76 18.56
CA LEU A 207 -15.96 -9.96 19.67
C LEU A 207 -17.39 -9.47 19.41
N ARG A 208 -17.69 -9.06 18.17
CA ARG A 208 -19.03 -8.65 17.78
C ARG A 208 -20.01 -9.82 17.86
N ASP A 209 -19.65 -10.97 17.30
CA ASP A 209 -20.48 -12.17 17.35
C ASP A 209 -20.69 -12.66 18.80
N MET A 210 -19.69 -12.54 19.67
CA MET A 210 -19.83 -12.82 21.11
C MET A 210 -20.81 -11.87 21.80
N SER A 211 -20.75 -10.57 21.47
CA SER A 211 -21.72 -9.60 21.98
C SER A 211 -23.14 -9.89 21.48
N ASP A 212 -23.29 -10.31 20.22
CA ASP A 212 -24.57 -10.72 19.64
C ASP A 212 -25.11 -11.97 20.35
N ALA A 213 -24.26 -12.95 20.64
CA ALA A 213 -24.59 -14.14 21.41
C ALA A 213 -25.02 -13.79 22.85
N ARG A 214 -24.31 -12.89 23.54
CA ARG A 214 -24.72 -12.41 24.87
C ARG A 214 -26.07 -11.70 24.81
N GLY A 215 -26.32 -10.91 23.76
CA GLY A 215 -27.61 -10.26 23.54
C GLY A 215 -28.76 -11.26 23.36
N ALA A 216 -28.54 -12.29 22.52
CA ALA A 216 -29.50 -13.37 22.29
C ALA A 216 -29.75 -14.20 23.56
N SER A 217 -28.68 -14.54 24.30
CA SER A 217 -28.76 -15.25 25.58
C SER A 217 -29.49 -14.44 26.65
N THR A 218 -29.26 -13.13 26.70
CA THR A 218 -30.02 -12.24 27.58
C THR A 218 -31.50 -12.30 27.20
N TRP A 219 -31.85 -12.20 25.93
CA TRP A 219 -33.24 -12.26 25.46
C TRP A 219 -33.91 -13.60 25.76
N ASP A 220 -33.18 -14.71 25.67
CA ASP A 220 -33.69 -16.04 26.02
C ASP A 220 -34.10 -16.16 27.49
N MET A 221 -33.28 -15.63 28.42
CA MET A 221 -33.58 -15.58 29.86
C MET A 221 -34.91 -14.88 30.21
N TRP A 222 -35.45 -14.02 29.34
CA TRP A 222 -36.73 -13.32 29.53
C TRP A 222 -37.92 -14.02 28.82
N GLY A 223 -37.74 -15.26 28.36
CA GLY A 223 -38.78 -16.05 27.68
C GLY A 223 -38.74 -15.94 26.16
N GLY A 224 -37.54 -15.79 25.58
CA GLY A 224 -37.30 -15.66 24.14
C GLY A 224 -37.60 -16.92 23.31
N GLY A 225 -37.51 -18.11 23.93
CA GLY A 225 -37.85 -19.39 23.32
C GLY A 225 -36.92 -19.81 22.18
N THR A 226 -37.30 -20.83 21.41
CA THR A 226 -36.45 -21.54 20.44
C THR A 226 -35.77 -20.67 19.37
N PHE A 227 -36.27 -19.45 19.12
CA PHE A 227 -35.68 -18.51 18.17
C PHE A 227 -34.46 -17.78 18.76
N ALA A 228 -34.51 -17.43 20.04
CA ALA A 228 -33.39 -16.82 20.77
C ALA A 228 -32.21 -17.81 20.86
N ASP A 229 -32.49 -19.08 21.18
CA ASP A 229 -31.53 -20.19 21.14
C ASP A 229 -30.82 -20.33 19.78
N MET A 230 -31.59 -20.24 18.68
CA MET A 230 -31.04 -20.39 17.34
C MET A 230 -30.10 -19.24 16.98
N MET A 231 -30.50 -18.00 17.30
CA MET A 231 -29.67 -16.81 17.08
C MET A 231 -28.39 -16.86 17.93
N GLU A 232 -28.49 -17.31 19.18
CA GLU A 232 -27.35 -17.47 20.06
C GLU A 232 -26.35 -18.48 19.49
N ARG A 233 -26.80 -19.69 19.12
CA ARG A 233 -25.91 -20.73 18.59
C ARG A 233 -25.24 -20.34 17.28
N ASP A 234 -25.96 -19.64 16.41
CA ASP A 234 -25.43 -19.11 15.15
C ASP A 234 -24.36 -18.02 15.41
N ALA A 235 -24.62 -17.10 16.34
CA ALA A 235 -23.65 -16.10 16.77
C ALA A 235 -22.40 -16.74 17.41
N LEU A 236 -22.56 -17.71 18.31
CA LEU A 236 -21.45 -18.45 18.92
C LEU A 236 -20.62 -19.21 17.89
N SER A 237 -21.26 -19.86 16.91
CA SER A 237 -20.58 -20.54 15.81
C SER A 237 -19.74 -19.57 14.97
N ARG A 238 -20.29 -18.40 14.62
CA ARG A 238 -19.52 -17.36 13.92
C ARG A 238 -18.35 -16.83 14.77
N ALA A 239 -18.58 -16.58 16.05
CA ALA A 239 -17.54 -16.14 16.98
C ALA A 239 -16.37 -17.15 17.02
N GLN A 240 -16.66 -18.45 17.11
CA GLN A 240 -15.67 -19.52 17.09
C GLN A 240 -14.89 -19.56 15.77
N ASN A 241 -15.57 -19.46 14.64
CA ASN A 241 -14.94 -19.45 13.32
C ASN A 241 -13.99 -18.25 13.16
N ASN A 242 -14.43 -17.07 13.58
CA ASN A 242 -13.64 -15.85 13.54
C ASN A 242 -12.44 -15.90 14.51
N LEU A 243 -12.63 -16.45 15.71
CA LEU A 243 -11.53 -16.64 16.66
C LEU A 243 -10.48 -17.64 16.15
N THR A 244 -10.92 -18.71 15.50
CA THR A 244 -10.02 -19.71 14.89
C THR A 244 -9.18 -19.08 13.78
N GLN A 245 -9.79 -18.27 12.92
CA GLN A 245 -9.08 -17.52 11.89
C GLN A 245 -8.07 -16.55 12.51
N ALA A 246 -8.46 -15.82 13.56
CA ALA A 246 -7.54 -14.94 14.27
C ALA A 246 -6.32 -15.69 14.81
N MET A 247 -6.52 -16.85 15.45
CA MET A 247 -5.42 -17.66 15.99
C MET A 247 -4.52 -18.22 14.88
N HIS A 248 -5.09 -18.60 13.73
CA HIS A 248 -4.30 -19.01 12.57
C HIS A 248 -3.38 -17.89 12.09
N HIS A 249 -3.90 -16.68 11.95
CA HIS A 249 -3.14 -15.50 11.53
C HIS A 249 -2.07 -15.13 12.55
N ILE A 250 -2.38 -15.13 13.85
CA ILE A 250 -1.39 -14.90 14.92
C ILE A 250 -0.28 -15.96 14.85
N GLY A 251 -0.62 -17.23 14.69
CA GLY A 251 0.36 -18.30 14.52
C GLY A 251 1.24 -18.13 13.28
N SER A 252 0.69 -17.60 12.18
CA SER A 252 1.48 -17.22 10.99
C SER A 252 2.43 -16.06 11.28
N ALA A 253 1.94 -15.01 11.95
CA ALA A 253 2.75 -13.87 12.35
C ALA A 253 3.91 -14.29 13.25
N MET A 254 3.68 -15.20 14.22
CA MET A 254 4.72 -15.75 15.10
C MET A 254 5.81 -16.53 14.34
N ARG A 255 5.44 -17.28 13.29
CA ARG A 255 6.42 -17.97 12.43
C ARG A 255 7.27 -16.99 11.62
N ALA A 256 6.70 -15.86 11.22
CA ALA A 256 7.41 -14.80 10.50
C ALA A 256 8.29 -13.94 11.44
N GLN A 257 7.83 -13.69 12.67
CA GLN A 257 8.48 -12.83 13.65
C GLN A 257 8.38 -13.45 15.06
N PRO A 258 9.44 -14.12 15.56
CA PRO A 258 9.47 -14.76 16.88
C PRO A 258 9.28 -13.82 18.07
N ALA A 259 9.43 -12.50 17.88
CA ALA A 259 9.15 -11.52 18.94
C ALA A 259 7.66 -11.41 19.29
N ILE A 260 6.76 -11.85 18.40
CA ILE A 260 5.31 -11.91 18.64
C ILE A 260 5.02 -13.06 19.60
N LYS A 261 4.23 -12.78 20.64
CA LYS A 261 3.93 -13.71 21.72
C LYS A 261 2.54 -14.31 21.57
N PRO A 262 2.30 -15.55 22.05
CA PRO A 262 0.94 -16.07 22.14
C PRO A 262 0.08 -15.19 23.07
N LEU A 263 -1.21 -15.08 22.78
CA LEU A 263 -2.15 -14.34 23.62
C LEU A 263 -2.37 -15.07 24.95
N ARG A 264 -2.32 -14.35 26.08
CA ARG A 264 -2.32 -14.95 27.42
C ARG A 264 -3.66 -15.60 27.76
N ALA A 265 -4.77 -14.99 27.34
CA ALA A 265 -6.12 -15.48 27.58
C ALA A 265 -6.58 -16.57 26.60
N VAL A 266 -5.79 -16.88 25.57
CA VAL A 266 -6.08 -17.93 24.56
C VAL A 266 -4.99 -19.00 24.57
N ASN A 267 -4.17 -19.04 25.62
CA ASN A 267 -3.07 -19.99 25.73
C ASN A 267 -3.59 -21.36 26.15
N ILE A 268 -4.04 -22.12 25.16
CA ILE A 268 -4.43 -23.51 25.24
C ILE A 268 -3.60 -24.27 24.21
N ASP A 269 -2.98 -25.34 24.66
CA ASP A 269 -2.37 -26.37 23.82
C ASP A 269 -3.18 -26.64 22.55
N GLN A 270 -2.49 -26.56 21.43
CA GLN A 270 -2.95 -26.84 20.08
C GLN A 270 -4.15 -27.82 20.03
N GLY A 271 -5.35 -27.27 19.82
CA GLY A 271 -6.46 -28.00 19.20
C GLY A 271 -7.61 -28.48 20.08
N HIS A 272 -7.56 -28.47 21.43
CA HIS A 272 -8.56 -29.22 22.21
C HIS A 272 -9.28 -28.54 23.39
N PHE A 273 -8.93 -27.33 23.86
CA PHE A 273 -9.68 -26.69 24.97
C PHE A 273 -10.49 -25.46 24.54
N LEU A 274 -10.12 -24.76 23.45
CA LEU A 274 -10.78 -23.50 23.08
C LEU A 274 -12.17 -23.70 22.45
N SER A 275 -12.45 -24.87 21.85
CA SER A 275 -13.79 -25.27 21.39
C SER A 275 -14.56 -26.04 22.47
N ASP A 276 -13.93 -27.05 23.06
CA ASP A 276 -14.64 -28.07 23.84
C ASP A 276 -15.03 -27.58 25.25
N VAL A 277 -14.32 -26.59 25.80
CA VAL A 277 -14.59 -26.08 27.16
C VAL A 277 -15.41 -24.79 27.17
N MET A 278 -15.34 -23.97 26.11
CA MET A 278 -16.15 -22.75 26.05
C MET A 278 -17.58 -22.99 25.56
N PHE A 279 -17.82 -23.96 24.66
CA PHE A 279 -19.10 -24.01 23.93
C PHE A 279 -19.78 -25.39 23.83
N ASP A 280 -19.17 -26.49 24.30
CA ASP A 280 -19.64 -27.84 23.93
C ASP A 280 -20.42 -28.62 25.00
N ASN A 281 -20.60 -28.11 26.23
CA ASN A 281 -21.40 -28.80 27.27
C ASN A 281 -22.32 -27.86 28.06
N ILE A 282 -23.46 -27.56 27.48
CA ILE A 282 -24.47 -26.63 27.98
C ILE A 282 -25.55 -27.41 28.77
N PHE A 283 -25.57 -27.23 30.09
CA PHE A 283 -26.67 -27.63 30.98
C PHE A 283 -27.15 -26.38 31.75
N SER A 284 -28.45 -26.08 31.64
CA SER A 284 -29.22 -24.95 32.22
C SER A 284 -28.91 -23.53 31.71
N ASP A 285 -29.96 -22.77 31.40
CA ASP A 285 -29.96 -21.45 30.74
C ASP A 285 -29.12 -20.39 31.49
N MET A 286 -29.14 -20.40 32.83
CA MET A 286 -28.38 -19.44 33.65
C MET A 286 -26.86 -19.71 33.62
N ALA A 287 -26.46 -20.99 33.58
CA ALA A 287 -25.04 -21.36 33.54
C ALA A 287 -24.44 -21.12 32.15
N GLN A 288 -25.24 -21.23 31.09
CA GLN A 288 -24.85 -20.88 29.73
C GLN A 288 -24.61 -19.38 29.57
N HIS A 289 -25.52 -18.55 30.08
CA HIS A 289 -25.39 -17.10 30.07
C HIS A 289 -24.10 -16.62 30.76
N GLU A 290 -23.84 -17.13 31.96
CA GLU A 290 -22.65 -16.78 32.73
C GLU A 290 -21.35 -17.20 32.02
N ARG A 291 -21.35 -18.35 31.33
CA ARG A 291 -20.20 -18.79 30.52
C ARG A 291 -19.98 -17.87 29.31
N ILE A 292 -21.04 -17.47 28.60
CA ILE A 292 -20.92 -16.54 27.46
C ILE A 292 -20.33 -15.21 27.92
N HIS A 293 -20.79 -14.70 29.06
CA HIS A 293 -20.25 -13.48 29.66
C HIS A 293 -18.76 -13.63 30.03
N GLN A 294 -18.36 -14.75 30.65
CA GLN A 294 -16.96 -15.02 30.96
C GLN A 294 -16.08 -15.15 29.71
N SER A 295 -16.57 -15.85 28.68
CA SER A 295 -15.88 -15.99 27.39
C SER A 295 -15.71 -14.65 26.67
N GLU A 296 -16.73 -13.79 26.70
CA GLU A 296 -16.63 -12.42 26.16
C GLU A 296 -15.55 -11.62 26.91
N ALA A 297 -15.54 -11.67 28.25
CA ALA A 297 -14.53 -10.97 29.06
C ALA A 297 -13.11 -11.48 28.79
N GLN A 298 -12.91 -12.78 28.64
CA GLN A 298 -11.60 -13.36 28.28
C GLN A 298 -11.17 -12.94 26.87
N MET A 299 -12.09 -12.91 25.90
CA MET A 299 -11.81 -12.46 24.55
C MET A 299 -11.45 -10.97 24.51
N GLN A 300 -12.11 -10.14 25.33
CA GLN A 300 -11.76 -8.73 25.47
C GLN A 300 -10.34 -8.56 26.03
N GLN A 301 -9.96 -9.33 27.06
CA GLN A 301 -8.58 -9.33 27.58
C GLN A 301 -7.56 -9.76 26.52
N ALA A 302 -7.87 -10.81 25.75
CA ALA A 302 -7.03 -11.26 24.64
C ALA A 302 -6.86 -10.17 23.57
N ALA A 303 -7.93 -9.43 23.28
CA ALA A 303 -7.89 -8.33 22.33
C ALA A 303 -7.08 -7.14 22.82
N GLU A 304 -7.09 -6.84 24.12
CA GLU A 304 -6.20 -5.81 24.71
C GLU A 304 -4.73 -6.24 24.65
N ASP A 305 -4.40 -7.48 25.01
CA ASP A 305 -3.04 -8.03 24.85
C ASP A 305 -2.59 -7.96 23.38
N PHE A 306 -3.49 -8.30 22.46
CA PHE A 306 -3.24 -8.24 21.03
C PHE A 306 -2.97 -6.81 20.54
N LYS A 307 -3.70 -5.81 21.04
CA LYS A 307 -3.46 -4.40 20.69
C LYS A 307 -2.06 -3.95 21.06
N ALA A 308 -1.57 -4.34 22.24
CA ALA A 308 -0.20 -4.04 22.66
C ALA A 308 0.83 -4.65 21.69
N GLN A 309 0.64 -5.92 21.31
CA GLN A 309 1.53 -6.59 20.35
C GLN A 309 1.49 -5.96 18.95
N LEU A 310 0.32 -5.55 18.49
CA LEU A 310 0.18 -4.85 17.22
C LEU A 310 0.92 -3.51 17.25
N ALA A 311 0.82 -2.76 18.35
CA ALA A 311 1.56 -1.50 18.51
C ALA A 311 3.08 -1.73 18.49
N GLU A 312 3.58 -2.75 19.20
CA GLU A 312 5.00 -3.11 19.13
C GLU A 312 5.43 -3.53 17.71
N GLN A 313 4.57 -4.23 16.97
CA GLN A 313 4.87 -4.63 15.58
C GLN A 313 4.91 -3.42 14.64
N VAL A 314 4.08 -2.40 14.87
CA VAL A 314 4.14 -1.14 14.12
C VAL A 314 5.50 -0.46 14.31
N GLU A 315 5.99 -0.37 15.54
CA GLU A 315 7.31 0.22 15.81
C GLU A 315 8.44 -0.62 15.18
N ARG A 316 8.41 -1.96 15.31
CA ARG A 316 9.39 -2.84 14.65
C ARG A 316 9.42 -2.67 13.14
N LEU A 317 8.25 -2.57 12.51
CA LEU A 317 8.14 -2.33 11.07
C LEU A 317 8.72 -0.96 10.69
N ARG A 318 8.43 0.07 11.47
CA ARG A 318 8.96 1.42 11.26
C ARG A 318 10.49 1.44 11.37
N ASP A 319 11.04 0.80 12.39
CA ASP A 319 12.49 0.70 12.58
C ASP A 319 13.17 -0.07 11.44
N ALA A 320 12.58 -1.20 11.03
CA ALA A 320 13.11 -1.99 9.93
C ALA A 320 13.05 -1.23 8.58
N ASP A 321 12.00 -0.43 8.35
CA ASP A 321 11.88 0.42 7.16
C ASP A 321 12.93 1.53 7.16
N ALA A 322 13.15 2.18 8.30
CA ALA A 322 14.19 3.20 8.46
C ALA A 322 15.60 2.60 8.24
N GLN A 323 15.89 1.45 8.83
CA GLN A 323 17.18 0.76 8.63
C GLN A 323 17.38 0.30 7.19
N ALA A 324 16.35 -0.21 6.52
CA ALA A 324 16.44 -0.61 5.13
C ALA A 324 16.68 0.59 4.20
N LYS A 325 16.04 1.74 4.46
CA LYS A 325 16.30 3.00 3.74
C LYS A 325 17.73 3.47 3.95
N GLN A 326 18.19 3.52 5.19
CA GLN A 326 19.56 3.91 5.52
C GLN A 326 20.57 2.98 4.85
N ALA A 327 20.37 1.66 4.92
CA ALA A 327 21.28 0.70 4.31
C ALA A 327 21.29 0.79 2.78
N SER A 328 20.15 1.06 2.16
CA SER A 328 20.09 1.31 0.72
C SER A 328 20.86 2.57 0.34
N GLN A 329 20.73 3.65 1.10
CA GLN A 329 21.46 4.89 0.85
C GLN A 329 22.97 4.69 1.01
N THR A 330 23.41 4.06 2.11
CA THR A 330 24.84 3.79 2.34
C THR A 330 25.44 2.88 1.27
N LEU A 331 24.69 1.88 0.80
CA LEU A 331 25.14 1.02 -0.31
C LEU A 331 25.29 1.84 -1.61
N GLU A 332 24.35 2.74 -1.89
CA GLU A 332 24.39 3.59 -3.08
C GLU A 332 25.59 4.55 -3.04
N GLU A 333 25.84 5.17 -1.89
CA GLU A 333 27.01 6.03 -1.65
C GLU A 333 28.32 5.25 -1.82
N ALA A 334 28.42 4.04 -1.26
CA ALA A 334 29.61 3.20 -1.39
C ALA A 334 29.85 2.76 -2.85
N ARG A 335 28.79 2.41 -3.58
CA ARG A 335 28.87 2.05 -5.02
C ARG A 335 29.30 3.24 -5.87
N SER A 336 28.71 4.40 -5.62
CA SER A 336 29.06 5.65 -6.30
C SER A 336 30.54 5.99 -6.09
N GLU A 337 31.03 5.85 -4.86
CA GLU A 337 32.44 6.09 -4.54
C GLU A 337 33.38 5.07 -5.19
N LEU A 338 33.02 3.78 -5.19
CA LEU A 338 33.79 2.74 -5.90
C LEU A 338 33.86 3.05 -7.40
N GLN A 339 32.73 3.41 -8.00
CA GLN A 339 32.65 3.80 -9.41
C GLN A 339 33.48 5.04 -9.70
N ARG A 340 33.48 6.03 -8.81
CA ARG A 340 34.33 7.22 -8.91
C ARG A 340 35.82 6.87 -8.90
N ILE A 341 36.27 6.02 -7.97
CA ILE A 341 37.66 5.53 -7.91
C ILE A 341 38.04 4.81 -9.21
N ARG A 342 37.18 3.91 -9.69
CA ARG A 342 37.40 3.17 -10.94
C ARG A 342 37.42 4.09 -12.16
N ALA A 343 36.56 5.10 -12.22
CA ALA A 343 36.54 6.10 -13.29
C ALA A 343 37.82 6.97 -13.30
N GLU A 344 38.30 7.43 -12.14
CA GLU A 344 39.58 8.12 -12.04
C GLU A 344 40.75 7.24 -12.51
N ALA A 345 40.70 5.94 -12.22
CA ALA A 345 41.70 5.00 -12.69
C ALA A 345 41.69 4.89 -14.23
N PHE A 346 40.50 4.86 -14.85
CA PHE A 346 40.35 4.93 -16.31
C PHE A 346 41.00 6.20 -16.88
N GLU A 347 40.71 7.37 -16.33
CA GLU A 347 41.28 8.64 -16.81
C GLU A 347 42.80 8.69 -16.65
N ARG A 348 43.33 8.28 -15.48
CA ARG A 348 44.78 8.32 -15.22
C ARG A 348 45.56 7.32 -16.07
N LEU A 349 45.09 6.08 -16.15
CA LEU A 349 45.84 4.98 -16.77
C LEU A 349 45.68 4.93 -18.30
N VAL A 350 44.56 5.41 -18.84
CA VAL A 350 44.32 5.48 -20.29
C VAL A 350 44.69 6.87 -20.84
N GLY A 351 44.36 7.95 -20.13
CA GLY A 351 44.67 9.33 -20.55
C GLY A 351 46.16 9.70 -20.44
N GLY A 352 46.91 9.08 -19.53
CA GLY A 352 48.35 9.27 -19.39
C GLY A 352 49.20 8.67 -20.53
N GLY A 353 48.62 7.85 -21.40
CA GLY A 353 49.31 7.21 -22.53
C GLY A 353 49.47 8.09 -23.79
N TYR A 354 48.78 9.23 -23.85
CA TYR A 354 48.79 10.18 -24.98
C TYR A 354 49.46 11.52 -24.63
N GLY A 355 50.43 11.53 -23.71
CA GLY A 355 51.26 12.70 -23.37
C GLY A 355 52.33 13.05 -24.41
N GLY A 356 52.06 12.87 -25.70
CA GLY A 356 52.97 13.18 -26.79
C GLY A 356 52.20 13.54 -28.05
N ALA A 357 51.96 14.84 -28.22
CA ALA A 357 51.28 15.47 -29.37
C ALA A 357 49.76 15.26 -29.42
N TYR A 358 49.00 16.13 -28.75
CA TYR A 358 48.06 17.04 -29.40
C TYR A 358 47.71 18.15 -28.41
N GLY A 359 48.25 19.34 -28.66
CA GLY A 359 47.82 20.56 -27.99
C GLY A 359 46.41 20.92 -28.47
N GLY A 360 45.50 21.03 -27.53
CA GLY A 360 44.09 21.37 -27.77
C GLY A 360 43.35 21.34 -26.46
N SER A 361 43.52 22.39 -25.66
CA SER A 361 42.73 22.69 -24.49
C SER A 361 41.24 22.76 -24.86
N GLN A 362 40.52 21.67 -24.65
CA GLN A 362 39.08 21.68 -24.40
C GLN A 362 38.88 21.30 -22.93
N GLU A 363 38.78 22.36 -22.14
CA GLU A 363 38.34 22.36 -20.76
C GLU A 363 36.88 21.90 -20.73
N TYR A 364 36.63 20.59 -20.81
CA TYR A 364 35.35 20.03 -20.40
C TYR A 364 35.42 19.87 -18.89
N GLY A 365 34.99 20.92 -18.20
CA GLY A 365 34.73 20.86 -16.78
C GLY A 365 33.77 19.70 -16.50
N TRP A 366 34.30 18.66 -15.88
CA TRP A 366 33.53 17.84 -14.95
C TRP A 366 32.99 18.82 -13.88
N GLN A 367 31.81 19.38 -14.13
CA GLN A 367 30.97 19.77 -13.01
C GLN A 367 30.62 18.46 -12.35
N ALA A 368 31.09 18.28 -11.11
CA ALA A 368 30.47 17.40 -10.15
C ALA A 368 28.99 17.78 -10.12
N SER A 369 28.20 17.16 -11.00
CA SER A 369 26.76 17.26 -10.99
C SER A 369 26.35 16.59 -9.70
N GLU A 370 26.13 17.45 -8.72
CA GLU A 370 25.29 17.32 -7.54
C GLU A 370 25.13 15.88 -7.06
N ALA A 371 25.65 15.63 -5.85
CA ALA A 371 25.21 14.51 -5.02
C ALA A 371 23.69 14.31 -5.20
N PRO A 372 23.21 13.07 -5.37
CA PRO A 372 21.79 12.81 -5.56
C PRO A 372 21.00 13.53 -4.46
N PRO A 373 19.85 14.16 -4.78
CA PRO A 373 19.12 14.99 -3.84
C PRO A 373 18.85 14.20 -2.55
N ALA A 374 19.12 14.84 -1.42
CA ALA A 374 18.81 14.30 -0.11
C ALA A 374 17.33 13.88 -0.08
N TYR A 375 17.10 12.60 0.21
CA TYR A 375 15.78 12.02 0.37
C TYR A 375 15.01 12.74 1.50
N THR A 376 13.90 13.39 1.18
CA THR A 376 12.80 13.66 2.12
C THR A 376 11.59 12.83 1.76
#